data_AF-A0A2S5A9S0-F1
#
_entry.id   AF-A0A2S5A9S0-F1
#
_cell.length_a   1.000
_cell.length_b   1.000
_cell.length_c   1.000
_cell.angle_alpha   90.00
_cell.angle_beta   90.00
_cell.angle_gamma   90.00
#
_symmetry.space_group_name_H-M   'P 1'
#
loop_
_entity.id
_entity.type
_entity.pdbx_description
1 polymer ?
#
loop_
_entity_poly.entity_id
_entity_poly.type
_entity_poly.pdbx_seq_one_letter_code
_entity_poly.pdbx_strand_id
1 'polypeptide(L)'
;MTLPIANKNSVFKKLASCLICGLTLSALILLIGNGGNIPWFPASVVFPLVGIVLVASLFFPFIWQYLEKQQKITSDVVYGVIYSIIRFAIAINIAAFGWKKVFGLQFLVPEEPTNQ
;
A
#
# COMPACT_ATOMS: atom_id res chain seq x y z
N MET A 1 33.53 -28.07 -1.40
CA MET A 1 33.61 -26.64 -1.06
C MET A 1 32.23 -26.03 -1.26
N THR A 2 31.38 -26.11 -0.24
CA THR A 2 30.02 -25.55 -0.30
C THR A 2 30.12 -24.05 -0.08
N LEU A 3 29.81 -23.27 -1.13
CA LEU A 3 29.65 -21.82 -1.03
C LEU A 3 28.72 -21.48 0.14
N PRO A 4 29.03 -20.44 0.95
CA PRO A 4 28.12 -20.01 2.00
C PRO A 4 26.81 -19.61 1.32
N ILE A 5 25.76 -20.38 1.59
CA ILE A 5 24.42 -20.15 1.06
C ILE A 5 23.99 -18.78 1.59
N ALA A 6 24.09 -17.78 0.74
CA ALA A 6 23.58 -16.44 1.00
C ALA A 6 22.16 -16.58 1.56
N ASN A 7 21.98 -16.05 2.77
CA ASN A 7 20.81 -16.17 3.64
C ASN A 7 19.49 -16.14 2.84
N LYS A 8 18.94 -17.33 2.55
CA LYS A 8 17.70 -17.51 1.76
C LYS A 8 16.46 -16.91 2.47
N ASN A 9 16.56 -16.61 3.76
CA ASN A 9 15.45 -16.11 4.61
C ASN A 9 15.79 -14.73 5.19
N SER A 10 16.14 -13.78 4.33
CA SER A 10 16.48 -12.43 4.80
C SER A 10 15.23 -11.70 5.30
N VAL A 11 15.16 -11.48 6.61
CA VAL A 11 14.11 -10.67 7.28
C VAL A 11 13.99 -9.29 6.63
N PHE A 12 15.09 -8.75 6.12
CA PHE A 12 15.10 -7.48 5.40
C PHE A 12 14.22 -7.51 4.14
N LYS A 13 14.22 -8.62 3.38
CA LYS A 13 13.36 -8.76 2.18
C LYS A 13 11.88 -8.79 2.55
N LYS A 14 11.54 -9.45 3.66
CA LYS A 14 10.17 -9.48 4.19
C LYS A 14 9.73 -8.11 4.65
N LEU A 15 10.58 -7.40 5.39
CA LEU A 15 10.31 -6.04 5.84
C LEU A 15 10.12 -5.09 4.64
N ALA A 16 11.05 -5.10 3.68
CA ALA A 16 10.95 -4.26 2.49
C ALA A 16 9.68 -4.53 1.68
N SER A 17 9.35 -5.79 1.42
CA SER A 17 8.12 -6.15 0.68
C SER A 17 6.84 -5.75 1.43
N CYS A 18 6.79 -5.92 2.76
CA CYS A 18 5.66 -5.49 3.57
C CYS A 18 5.52 -3.97 3.59
N LEU A 19 6.62 -3.22 3.72
CA LEU A 19 6.60 -1.75 3.69
C LEU A 19 6.15 -1.22 2.33
N ILE A 20 6.66 -1.79 1.22
CA ILE A 20 6.21 -1.42 -0.13
C ILE A 20 4.72 -1.68 -0.29
N CYS A 21 4.22 -2.82 0.20
CA CYS A 21 2.80 -3.14 0.20
C CYS A 21 1.97 -2.15 1.03
N GLY A 22 2.41 -1.85 2.25
CA GLY A 22 1.75 -0.90 3.13
C GLY A 22 1.68 0.50 2.55
N LEU A 23 2.78 1.00 1.96
CA LEU A 23 2.84 2.31 1.32
C LEU A 23 1.94 2.38 0.07
N THR A 24 1.97 1.35 -0.78
CA THR A 24 1.15 1.32 -2.00
C THR A 24 -0.35 1.22 -1.69
N LEU A 25 -0.74 0.43 -0.70
CA LEU A 25 -2.12 0.40 -0.20
C LEU A 25 -2.53 1.72 0.45
N SER A 26 -1.66 2.32 1.27
CA SER A 26 -1.93 3.61 1.90
C SER A 26 -2.17 4.71 0.87
N ALA A 27 -1.34 4.76 -0.18
CA ALA A 27 -1.53 5.68 -1.31
C ALA A 27 -2.88 5.45 -2.00
N LEU A 28 -3.28 4.19 -2.23
CA LEU A 28 -4.58 3.86 -2.80
C LEU A 28 -5.75 4.32 -1.92
N ILE A 29 -5.68 4.05 -0.61
CA ILE A 29 -6.72 4.45 0.36
C ILE A 29 -6.86 5.96 0.40
N LEU A 30 -5.75 6.70 0.44
CA LEU A 30 -5.75 8.16 0.39
C LEU A 30 -6.27 8.70 -0.93
N LEU A 31 -5.95 8.06 -2.06
CA LEU A 31 -6.44 8.45 -3.37
C LEU A 31 -7.98 8.37 -3.44
N ILE A 32 -8.55 7.30 -2.88
CA ILE A 32 -10.00 7.08 -2.81
C ILE A 32 -10.62 8.06 -1.81
N GLY A 33 -10.06 8.16 -0.60
CA GLY A 33 -10.59 8.99 0.49
C GLY A 33 -10.49 10.50 0.23
N ASN A 34 -9.52 10.95 -0.56
CA ASN A 34 -9.35 12.35 -0.94
C ASN A 34 -10.00 12.67 -2.31
N GLY A 35 -10.77 11.74 -2.88
CA GLY A 35 -11.37 11.87 -4.22
C GLY A 35 -12.62 12.76 -4.31
N GLY A 36 -13.05 13.35 -3.20
CA GLY A 36 -14.29 14.12 -3.07
C GLY A 36 -14.95 13.80 -1.73
N ASN A 37 -15.90 14.63 -1.28
CA ASN A 37 -16.67 14.40 -0.04
C ASN A 37 -17.58 13.16 -0.18
N ILE A 38 -16.97 11.97 -0.18
CA ILE A 38 -17.66 10.69 -0.31
C ILE A 38 -18.38 10.44 1.02
N PRO A 39 -19.72 10.45 1.06
CA PRO A 39 -20.46 10.38 2.33
C PRO A 39 -20.20 9.08 3.10
N TRP A 40 -19.88 7.99 2.39
CA TRP A 40 -19.61 6.68 2.96
C TRP A 40 -18.14 6.48 3.38
N PHE A 41 -17.22 7.36 2.98
CA PHE A 41 -15.79 7.22 3.29
C PHE A 41 -15.19 8.55 3.81
N PRO A 42 -15.66 9.02 4.99
CA PRO A 42 -15.23 10.29 5.55
C PRO A 42 -13.78 10.24 6.02
N ALA A 43 -13.12 11.41 6.03
CA ALA A 43 -11.72 11.55 6.44
C ALA A 43 -11.42 10.96 7.83
N SER A 44 -12.38 11.03 8.75
CA SER A 44 -12.28 10.44 10.10
C SER A 44 -12.08 8.92 10.09
N VAL A 45 -12.45 8.23 9.02
CA VAL A 45 -12.23 6.78 8.83
C VAL A 45 -10.98 6.53 7.99
N VAL A 46 -10.74 7.36 6.96
CA VAL A 46 -9.60 7.22 6.05
C VAL A 46 -8.27 7.28 6.79
N PHE A 47 -8.05 8.31 7.63
CA PHE A 47 -6.78 8.52 8.30
C PHE A 47 -6.43 7.39 9.29
N PRO A 48 -7.35 6.94 10.17
CA PRO A 48 -7.09 5.78 11.02
C PRO A 48 -6.81 4.51 10.23
N LEU A 49 -7.53 4.28 9.12
CA LEU A 49 -7.32 3.10 8.29
C LEU A 49 -5.91 3.07 7.69
N VAL A 50 -5.42 4.22 7.18
CA VAL A 50 -4.05 4.36 6.71
C VAL A 50 -3.05 4.09 7.83
N GLY A 51 -3.28 4.65 9.02
CA GLY A 51 -2.45 4.39 10.20
C GLY A 51 -2.37 2.90 10.53
N ILE A 52 -3.51 2.20 10.53
CA ILE A 52 -3.58 0.75 10.77
C ILE A 52 -2.80 -0.02 9.70
N VAL A 53 -2.94 0.33 8.42
CA VAL A 53 -2.22 -0.34 7.32
C VAL A 53 -0.71 -0.15 7.46
N LEU A 54 -0.24 1.05 7.80
CA LEU A 54 1.18 1.32 8.02
C LEU A 54 1.73 0.55 9.21
N VAL A 55 1.01 0.57 10.34
CA VAL A 55 1.35 -0.20 11.54
C VAL A 55 1.39 -1.70 11.21
N ALA A 56 0.38 -2.23 10.53
CA ALA A 56 0.35 -3.62 10.10
C ALA A 56 1.55 -3.96 9.20
N SER A 57 1.92 -3.08 8.27
CA SER A 57 3.07 -3.29 7.39
C SER A 57 4.41 -3.37 8.13
N LEU A 58 4.52 -2.71 9.29
CA LEU A 58 5.70 -2.74 10.14
C LEU A 58 5.77 -4.01 11.00
N PHE A 59 4.63 -4.45 11.56
CA PHE A 59 4.59 -5.60 12.48
C PHE A 59 4.43 -6.96 11.78
N PHE A 60 3.72 -7.00 10.65
CA PHE A 60 3.49 -8.22 9.87
C PHE A 60 4.75 -9.01 9.49
N PRO A 61 5.87 -8.40 9.05
CA PRO A 61 7.07 -9.18 8.70
C PRO A 61 7.65 -9.97 9.90
N PHE A 62 7.46 -9.47 11.14
CA PHE A 62 7.88 -10.18 12.35
C PHE A 62 6.95 -11.36 12.66
N ILE A 63 5.64 -11.16 12.54
CA ILE A 63 4.63 -12.23 12.70
C ILE A 63 4.85 -13.32 11.65
N TRP A 64 5.08 -12.93 10.39
CA TRP A 64 5.43 -13.85 9.31
C TRP A 64 6.72 -14.62 9.61
N GLN A 65 7.77 -13.96 10.08
CA GLN A 65 9.02 -14.63 10.46
C GLN A 65 8.81 -15.66 11.57
N TYR A 66 7.99 -15.34 12.57
CA TYR A 66 7.66 -16.26 13.67
C TYR A 66 6.89 -17.48 13.17
N LEU A 67 5.86 -17.28 12.34
CA LEU A 67 5.03 -18.35 11.80
C LEU A 67 5.80 -19.25 10.80
N GLU A 68 6.73 -18.69 10.04
CA GLU A 68 7.61 -19.46 9.16
C GLU A 68 8.55 -20.36 9.98
N LYS A 69 9.10 -19.86 11.11
CA LYS A 69 9.93 -20.69 12.01
C LYS A 69 9.14 -21.86 12.61
N GLN A 70 7.83 -21.72 12.77
CA GLN A 70 6.94 -22.82 13.19
C GLN A 70 6.48 -23.72 12.04
N GLN A 71 6.99 -23.51 10.82
CA GLN A 71 6.57 -24.20 9.59
C GLN A 71 5.06 -24.16 9.32
N LYS A 72 4.35 -23.15 9.84
CA LYS A 72 2.91 -22.99 9.63
C LYS A 72 2.57 -22.37 8.28
N ILE A 73 3.51 -21.62 7.71
CA ILE A 73 3.33 -20.89 6.45
C ILE A 73 4.60 -20.95 5.59
N THR A 74 4.41 -20.97 4.27
CA THR A 74 5.50 -20.94 3.29
C THR A 74 5.70 -19.50 2.79
N SER A 75 6.93 -19.02 2.81
CA SER A 75 7.23 -17.66 2.34
C SER A 75 6.83 -17.39 0.90
N ASP A 76 6.91 -18.39 0.02
CA ASP A 76 6.53 -18.27 -1.40
C ASP A 76 5.08 -17.81 -1.58
N VAL A 77 4.14 -18.43 -0.85
CA VAL A 77 2.71 -18.09 -0.89
C VAL A 77 2.49 -16.66 -0.39
N VAL A 78 3.12 -16.28 0.72
CA VAL A 78 2.98 -14.94 1.30
C VAL A 78 3.55 -13.88 0.36
N TYR A 79 4.71 -14.13 -0.25
CA TYR A 79 5.26 -13.24 -1.27
C TYR A 79 4.30 -13.12 -2.46
N GLY A 80 3.74 -14.23 -2.95
CA GLY A 80 2.77 -14.21 -4.05
C GLY A 80 1.55 -13.33 -3.76
N VAL A 81 1.00 -13.42 -2.55
CA VAL A 81 -0.12 -12.58 -2.09
C VAL A 81 0.30 -11.11 -2.02
N ILE A 82 1.44 -10.80 -1.38
CA ILE A 82 1.94 -9.43 -1.25
C ILE A 82 2.17 -8.79 -2.63
N TYR A 83 2.83 -9.51 -3.54
CA TYR A 83 3.08 -9.00 -4.89
C TYR A 83 1.79 -8.80 -5.68
N SER A 84 0.79 -9.65 -5.52
CA SER A 84 -0.52 -9.50 -6.16
C SER A 84 -1.25 -8.26 -5.65
N ILE A 85 -1.22 -8.01 -4.34
CA ILE A 85 -1.79 -6.81 -3.73
C ILE A 85 -1.09 -5.55 -4.26
N ILE A 86 0.25 -5.54 -4.29
CA ILE A 86 1.03 -4.40 -4.81
C ILE A 86 0.65 -4.12 -6.27
N ARG A 87 0.63 -5.14 -7.13
CA ARG A 87 0.28 -4.98 -8.55
C ARG A 87 -1.12 -4.44 -8.73
N PHE A 88 -2.08 -4.98 -7.98
CA PHE A 88 -3.46 -4.50 -8.02
C PHE A 88 -3.56 -3.04 -7.56
N ALA A 89 -2.94 -2.70 -6.44
CA ALA A 89 -2.97 -1.33 -5.93
C ALA A 89 -2.34 -0.33 -6.90
N ILE A 90 -1.21 -0.67 -7.52
CA ILE A 90 -0.56 0.17 -8.53
C ILE A 90 -1.46 0.33 -9.76
N ALA A 91 -2.06 -0.75 -10.26
CA ALA A 91 -2.96 -0.69 -11.42
C ALA A 91 -4.15 0.25 -11.17
N ILE A 92 -4.77 0.18 -9.99
CA ILE A 92 -5.86 1.09 -9.64
C ILE A 92 -5.39 2.53 -9.49
N ASN A 93 -4.23 2.78 -8.86
CA ASN A 93 -3.67 4.13 -8.76
C ASN A 93 -3.44 4.76 -10.15
N ILE A 94 -2.88 3.99 -11.10
CA ILE A 94 -2.66 4.44 -12.48
C ILE A 94 -4.00 4.70 -13.18
N ALA A 95 -4.96 3.78 -13.07
CA ALA A 95 -6.28 3.92 -13.68
C ALA A 95 -7.02 5.16 -13.16
N ALA A 96 -7.01 5.38 -11.85
CA ALA A 96 -7.62 6.54 -11.21
C ALA A 96 -6.91 7.84 -11.60
N PHE A 97 -5.59 7.83 -11.75
CA PHE A 97 -4.85 8.97 -12.30
C PHE A 97 -5.28 9.28 -13.75
N GLY A 98 -5.40 8.25 -14.60
CA GLY A 98 -5.90 8.38 -15.97
C GLY A 98 -7.33 8.94 -16.02
N TRP A 99 -8.22 8.45 -15.14
CA TRP A 99 -9.58 8.98 -15.02
C TRP A 99 -9.57 10.45 -14.62
N LYS A 100 -8.82 10.84 -13.57
CA LYS A 100 -8.70 12.26 -13.17
C LYS A 100 -8.21 13.16 -14.31
N LYS A 101 -7.35 12.65 -15.19
CA LYS A 101 -6.87 13.35 -16.39
C LYS A 101 -7.98 13.53 -17.44
N VAL A 102 -8.72 12.46 -17.76
CA VAL A 102 -9.81 12.48 -18.75
C VAL A 102 -10.92 13.45 -18.33
N PHE A 103 -11.24 13.51 -17.03
CA PHE A 103 -12.29 14.37 -16.50
C PHE A 103 -11.82 15.80 -16.19
N GLY A 104 -10.59 16.19 -16.54
CA GLY A 104 -10.07 17.55 -16.33
C GLY A 104 -9.86 17.95 -14.86
N LEU A 105 -10.05 17.02 -13.91
CA LEU A 105 -9.94 17.26 -12.47
C LEU A 105 -8.49 17.42 -11.97
N GLN A 106 -7.51 17.30 -12.87
CA GLN A 106 -6.09 17.39 -12.55
C GLN A 106 -5.52 18.82 -12.54
N PHE A 107 -6.20 19.78 -13.17
CA PHE A 107 -5.77 21.19 -13.29
C PHE A 107 -6.92 22.17 -13.05
N LEU A 108 -7.75 21.90 -12.03
CA LEU A 108 -8.65 22.94 -11.51
C LEU A 108 -7.77 24.05 -10.92
N VAL A 109 -7.50 25.08 -11.72
CA VAL A 109 -6.94 26.35 -11.25
C VAL A 109 -8.01 26.95 -10.34
N PRO A 110 -7.72 27.21 -9.05
CA PRO A 110 -8.65 27.94 -8.21
C PRO A 110 -8.92 29.29 -8.90
N GLU A 111 -10.18 29.60 -9.18
CA GLU A 111 -10.53 30.94 -9.66
C GLU A 111 -10.00 31.96 -8.65
N GLU A 112 -9.25 32.94 -9.16
CA GLU A 112 -8.67 34.01 -8.34
C GLU A 112 -9.77 34.62 -7.46
N PRO A 113 -9.48 34.97 -6.19
CA PRO A 113 -10.46 35.67 -5.37
C PRO A 113 -10.80 36.98 -6.07
N THR A 114 -11.98 37.05 -6.68
CA THR A 114 -12.51 38.28 -7.25
C THR A 114 -12.85 39.15 -6.05
N ASN A 115 -11.95 40.08 -5.73
CA ASN A 115 -12.18 41.11 -4.73
C ASN A 115 -13.47 41.86 -5.11
N GLN A 116 -14.55 41.60 -4.35
CA GLN A 116 -15.70 42.48 -4.24
C GLN A 116 -15.65 43.19 -2.90
#